data_AF-A0A196SDP4-F1
#
_entry.id   AF-A0A196SDP4-F1
#
_cell.length_a   1.000
_cell.length_b   1.000
_cell.length_c   1.000
_cell.angle_alpha   90.00
_cell.angle_beta   90.00
_cell.angle_gamma   90.00
#
_symmetry.space_group_name_H-M   'P 1'
#
loop_
_entity.id
_entity.type
_entity.pdbx_description
1 polymer ?
#
loop_
_entity_poly.entity_id
_entity_poly.type
_entity_poly.pdbx_seq_one_letter_code
_entity_poly.pdbx_strand_id
1 'polypeptide(L)'
;MPFVKVVKNKAYFKRFQTKLRRRRLGEKRPFRCYLDVGLRRTTTGARLFAALKGCNDGGLDIPHKNTRFYGYSREEKSYDAEAHRDKIFGKPIAEYMNQLKEEDSELYEKQFSRYIKNGITGDMLEDIYANAHKAIRADPSPAPKSTVDYKALYGKYANKKPLTYEQRKQRVAEKKAAMAARE
;
A
#
# COMPACT_ATOMS: atom_id res chain seq x y z
N MET A 1 -22.11 2.77 57.86
CA MET A 1 -21.78 3.45 56.58
C MET A 1 -22.79 3.02 55.53
N PRO A 2 -23.72 3.89 55.12
CA PRO A 2 -24.75 3.56 54.13
C PRO A 2 -24.12 3.49 52.73
N PHE A 3 -24.40 2.41 52.00
CA PHE A 3 -23.91 2.18 50.65
C PHE A 3 -24.65 3.11 49.68
N VAL A 4 -24.00 4.21 49.27
CA VAL A 4 -24.54 5.11 48.25
C VAL A 4 -24.42 4.43 46.88
N LYS A 5 -25.55 4.03 46.31
CA LYS A 5 -25.63 3.49 44.95
C LYS A 5 -25.06 4.54 44.00
N VAL A 6 -23.93 4.28 43.35
CA VAL A 6 -23.35 5.18 42.34
C VAL A 6 -24.35 5.31 41.19
N VAL A 7 -25.20 6.34 41.24
CA VAL A 7 -26.13 6.67 40.16
C VAL A 7 -25.27 7.16 39.00
N LYS A 8 -25.27 6.37 37.91
CA LYS A 8 -24.45 6.64 36.73
C LYS A 8 -24.65 8.09 36.27
N ASN A 9 -23.57 8.83 36.06
CA ASN A 9 -23.62 10.28 35.86
C ASN A 9 -24.32 10.70 34.54
N LYS A 10 -24.70 11.97 34.43
CA LYS A 10 -25.36 12.54 33.23
C LYS A 10 -24.54 12.34 31.94
N ALA A 11 -23.21 12.30 32.04
CA ALA A 11 -22.31 12.04 30.91
C ALA A 11 -22.40 10.60 30.40
N TYR A 12 -22.60 9.63 31.30
CA TYR A 12 -22.87 8.23 30.96
C TYR A 12 -24.15 8.13 30.14
N PHE A 13 -25.27 8.72 30.61
CA PHE A 13 -26.54 8.68 29.91
C PHE A 13 -26.51 9.38 28.53
N LYS A 14 -25.80 10.51 28.38
CA LYS A 14 -25.65 11.19 27.09
C LYS A 14 -24.94 10.34 26.03
N ARG A 15 -23.97 9.48 26.41
CA ARG A 15 -23.30 8.54 25.48
C ARG A 15 -24.22 7.46 24.93
N PHE A 16 -25.23 7.03 25.70
CA PHE A 16 -26.22 6.07 25.22
C PHE A 16 -27.30 6.72 24.35
N GLN A 17 -27.65 7.98 24.63
CA GLN A 17 -28.62 8.74 23.84
C GLN A 17 -28.14 9.00 22.41
N THR A 18 -26.86 9.31 22.17
CA THR A 18 -26.33 9.51 20.81
C THR A 18 -26.38 8.22 19.97
N LYS A 19 -26.06 7.07 20.56
CA LYS A 19 -26.15 5.76 19.87
C LYS A 19 -27.59 5.42 19.49
N LEU A 20 -28.54 5.64 20.39
CA LEU A 20 -29.96 5.40 20.13
C LEU A 20 -30.54 6.44 19.15
N ARG A 21 -30.09 7.70 19.19
CA ARG A 21 -30.51 8.78 18.28
C ARG A 21 -30.05 8.52 16.84
N ARG A 22 -28.80 8.11 16.61
CA ARG A 22 -28.31 7.73 15.26
C ARG A 22 -29.07 6.53 14.68
N ARG A 23 -29.35 5.52 15.52
CA ARG A 23 -30.17 4.37 15.12
C ARG A 23 -31.61 4.76 14.75
N ARG A 24 -32.16 5.79 15.42
CA ARG A 24 -33.52 6.31 15.18
C ARG A 24 -33.61 7.19 13.91
N LEU A 25 -32.51 7.82 13.50
CA LEU A 25 -32.39 8.61 12.26
C LEU A 25 -32.01 7.77 11.03
N GLY A 26 -31.87 6.45 11.16
CA GLY A 26 -31.49 5.58 10.04
C GLY A 26 -30.01 5.69 9.60
N GLU A 27 -29.19 6.49 10.30
CA GLU A 27 -27.77 6.64 10.00
C GLU A 27 -26.99 5.35 10.33
N LYS A 28 -26.49 4.69 9.30
CA LYS A 28 -25.58 3.54 9.44
C LYS A 28 -24.21 4.02 9.91
N ARG A 29 -23.59 3.27 10.83
CA ARG A 29 -22.22 3.55 11.26
C ARG A 29 -21.25 3.27 10.10
N PRO A 30 -20.15 4.02 9.97
CA PRO A 30 -19.13 3.72 8.97
C PRO A 30 -18.55 2.32 9.19
N PHE A 31 -18.09 1.70 8.11
CA PHE A 31 -17.43 0.39 8.20
C PHE A 31 -16.10 0.55 8.93
N ARG A 32 -15.97 -0.14 10.06
CA ARG A 32 -14.75 -0.09 10.86
C ARG A 32 -13.80 -1.20 10.46
N CYS A 33 -12.57 -0.85 10.12
CA CYS A 33 -11.51 -1.80 9.83
C CYS A 33 -10.24 -1.49 10.65
N TYR A 34 -9.35 -2.46 10.70
CA TYR A 34 -8.08 -2.38 11.43
C TYR A 34 -6.94 -2.60 10.46
N LEU A 35 -5.86 -1.83 10.63
CA LEU A 35 -4.66 -1.99 9.81
C LEU A 35 -3.87 -3.22 10.29
N ASP A 36 -3.69 -4.20 9.41
CA ASP A 36 -2.70 -5.25 9.59
C ASP A 36 -1.38 -4.82 8.93
N VAL A 37 -0.31 -4.71 9.73
CA VAL A 37 1.02 -4.32 9.26
C VAL A 37 1.89 -5.52 8.87
N GLY A 38 1.49 -6.73 9.26
CA GLY A 38 2.29 -7.95 9.10
C GLY A 38 3.70 -7.79 9.66
N LEU A 39 4.71 -8.14 8.84
CA LEU A 39 6.13 -8.04 9.19
C LEU A 39 6.76 -6.68 8.86
N ARG A 40 5.99 -5.70 8.38
CA ARG A 40 6.53 -4.38 8.05
C ARG A 40 6.88 -3.61 9.32
N ARG A 41 8.04 -2.96 9.31
CA ARG A 41 8.46 -2.08 10.40
C ARG A 41 7.58 -0.83 10.43
N THR A 42 7.08 -0.47 11.62
CA THR A 42 6.27 0.74 11.83
C THR A 42 7.16 1.97 12.00
N THR A 43 7.63 2.55 10.90
CA THR A 43 8.38 3.82 10.88
C THR A 43 7.46 5.00 10.57
N THR A 44 7.77 6.17 11.13
CA THR A 44 7.04 7.42 10.83
C THR A 44 7.29 7.80 9.37
N GLY A 45 6.23 8.18 8.64
CA GLY A 45 6.30 8.50 7.21
C GLY A 45 6.37 7.28 6.28
N ALA A 46 6.17 6.06 6.79
CA ALA A 46 6.13 4.87 5.94
C ALA A 46 4.94 4.89 4.97
N ARG A 47 5.14 4.37 3.75
CA ARG A 47 4.09 4.28 2.70
C ARG A 47 2.86 3.47 3.14
N LEU A 48 3.05 2.55 4.10
CA LEU A 48 1.96 1.79 4.72
C LEU A 48 0.93 2.71 5.38
N PHE A 49 1.40 3.76 6.09
CA PHE A 49 0.51 4.72 6.74
C PHE A 49 -0.09 5.72 5.76
N ALA A 50 0.54 5.95 4.60
CA ALA A 50 -0.08 6.70 3.50
C ALA A 50 -1.30 5.96 2.94
N ALA A 51 -1.21 4.63 2.77
CA ALA A 51 -2.36 3.82 2.38
C ALA A 51 -3.48 3.87 3.43
N LEU A 52 -3.13 3.78 4.73
CA LEU A 52 -4.10 3.98 5.82
C LEU A 52 -4.81 5.34 5.71
N LYS A 53 -4.07 6.42 5.43
CA LYS A 53 -4.65 7.77 5.29
C LYS A 53 -5.63 7.82 4.11
N GLY A 54 -5.25 7.27 2.97
CA GLY A 54 -6.12 7.18 1.80
C GLY A 54 -7.40 6.38 2.05
N CYS A 55 -7.30 5.25 2.76
CA CYS A 55 -8.47 4.45 3.16
C CYS A 55 -9.41 5.21 4.11
N ASN A 56 -8.84 5.93 5.07
CA ASN A 56 -9.61 6.76 6.00
C ASN A 56 -10.29 7.93 5.26
N ASP A 57 -9.60 8.59 4.34
CA ASP A 57 -10.15 9.68 3.52
C ASP A 57 -11.19 9.18 2.50
N GLY A 58 -11.13 7.90 2.15
CA GLY A 58 -12.16 7.19 1.37
C GLY A 58 -13.42 6.83 2.15
N GLY A 59 -13.47 7.11 3.47
CA GLY A 59 -14.66 6.92 4.31
C GLY A 59 -14.65 5.67 5.20
N LEU A 60 -13.56 4.92 5.26
CA LEU A 60 -13.41 3.81 6.21
C LEU A 60 -13.06 4.34 7.62
N ASP A 61 -13.71 3.80 8.65
CA ASP A 61 -13.37 4.11 10.05
C ASP A 61 -12.18 3.26 10.48
N ILE A 62 -10.97 3.83 10.41
CA ILE A 62 -9.74 3.19 10.86
C ILE A 62 -9.25 3.89 12.12
N PRO A 63 -9.20 3.23 13.29
CA PRO A 63 -8.68 3.85 14.50
C PRO A 63 -7.16 4.04 14.39
N HIS A 64 -6.69 5.28 14.34
CA HIS A 64 -5.26 5.61 14.21
C HIS A 64 -4.87 6.90 14.97
N LYS A 65 -3.57 7.17 15.04
CA LYS A 65 -2.99 8.42 15.58
C LYS A 65 -2.09 9.06 14.52
N ASN A 66 -1.89 10.37 14.59
CA ASN A 66 -1.09 11.11 13.60
C ASN A 66 0.43 10.91 13.76
N THR A 67 0.88 10.21 14.82
CA THR A 67 2.30 10.05 15.16
C THR A 67 3.12 9.23 14.15
N ARG A 68 2.44 8.54 13.23
CA ARG A 68 3.08 7.71 12.19
C ARG A 68 2.99 8.31 10.79
N PHE A 69 2.28 9.42 10.62
CA PHE A 69 2.17 10.10 9.34
C PHE A 69 3.44 10.88 9.00
N TYR A 70 3.60 11.19 7.71
CA TYR A 70 4.63 12.10 7.25
C TYR A 70 4.39 13.49 7.84
N GLY A 71 5.46 14.25 8.11
CA GLY A 71 5.35 15.57 8.77
C GLY A 71 5.19 15.52 10.30
N TYR A 72 5.24 14.34 10.93
CA TYR A 72 5.24 14.25 12.40
C TYR A 72 6.67 14.38 12.96
N SER A 73 6.89 15.38 13.82
CA SER A 73 8.14 15.55 14.57
C SER A 73 8.05 14.83 15.91
N ARG A 74 9.01 13.92 16.17
CA ARG A 74 9.08 13.21 17.47
C ARG A 74 9.55 14.12 18.60
N GLU A 75 10.36 15.12 18.27
CA GLU A 75 10.95 16.07 19.21
C GLU A 75 9.89 17.06 19.69
N GLU A 76 9.23 17.72 18.75
CA GLU A 76 8.18 18.71 19.04
C GLU A 76 6.84 18.07 19.40
N LYS A 77 6.67 16.76 19.11
CA LYS A 77 5.39 16.03 19.23
C LYS A 77 4.25 16.71 18.47
N SER A 78 4.60 17.44 17.40
CA SER A 78 3.73 18.17 16.51
C SER A 78 3.52 17.38 15.22
N TYR A 79 2.37 17.60 14.58
CA TYR A 79 2.05 17.01 13.28
C TYR A 79 1.78 18.14 12.30
N ASP A 80 2.63 18.25 11.28
CA ASP A 80 2.41 19.17 10.18
C ASP A 80 1.52 18.54 9.11
N ALA A 81 0.31 19.09 8.96
CA ALA A 81 -0.66 18.64 7.98
C ALA A 81 -0.33 19.09 6.56
N GLU A 82 0.39 20.21 6.40
CA GLU A 82 0.76 20.77 5.10
C GLU A 82 1.85 19.91 4.46
N ALA A 83 2.92 19.59 5.19
CA ALA A 83 3.93 18.64 4.71
C ALA A 83 3.34 17.27 4.34
N HIS A 84 2.31 16.79 5.06
CA HIS A 84 1.64 15.55 4.69
C HIS A 84 0.81 15.70 3.40
N ARG A 85 0.10 16.82 3.22
CA ARG A 85 -0.62 17.15 1.97
C ARG A 85 0.36 17.16 0.79
N ASP A 86 1.47 17.86 0.95
CA ASP A 86 2.51 17.99 -0.08
C ASP A 86 3.09 16.62 -0.47
N LYS A 87 3.24 15.72 0.51
CA LYS A 87 3.67 14.34 0.26
C LYS A 87 2.64 13.54 -0.56
N ILE A 88 1.35 13.76 -0.33
CA ILE A 88 0.25 13.09 -1.06
C ILE A 88 0.26 13.51 -2.54
N PHE A 89 0.45 14.81 -2.81
CA PHE A 89 0.47 15.36 -4.17
C PHE A 89 1.86 15.33 -4.84
N GLY A 90 2.85 14.70 -4.20
CA GLY A 90 4.14 14.43 -4.83
C GLY A 90 5.07 15.64 -4.92
N LYS A 91 4.84 16.71 -4.16
CA LYS A 91 5.70 17.92 -4.18
C LYS A 91 7.18 17.61 -3.87
N PRO A 92 7.55 16.74 -2.91
CA PRO A 92 8.97 16.37 -2.72
C PRO A 92 9.59 15.65 -3.92
N ILE A 93 8.77 15.03 -4.79
CA ILE A 93 9.25 14.41 -6.03
C ILE A 93 9.54 15.51 -7.05
N ALA A 94 8.64 16.50 -7.16
CA ALA A 94 8.83 17.65 -8.04
C ALA A 94 10.07 18.46 -7.66
N GLU A 95 10.27 18.73 -6.36
CA GLU A 95 11.47 19.41 -5.84
C GLU A 95 12.74 18.62 -6.18
N TYR A 96 12.73 17.29 -5.98
CA TYR A 96 13.88 16.44 -6.31
C TYR A 96 14.15 16.36 -7.82
N MET A 97 13.10 16.38 -8.65
CA MET A 97 13.24 16.49 -10.11
C MET A 97 13.92 17.79 -10.52
N ASN A 98 13.53 18.91 -9.91
CA ASN A 98 14.10 20.23 -10.23
C ASN A 98 15.55 20.33 -9.74
N GLN A 99 15.83 19.87 -8.52
CA GLN A 99 17.19 19.81 -7.99
C GLN A 99 18.12 18.98 -8.90
N LEU A 100 17.70 17.77 -9.30
CA LEU A 100 18.54 16.92 -10.15
C LEU A 100 18.74 17.49 -11.56
N LYS A 101 17.77 18.22 -12.12
CA LYS A 101 17.98 18.88 -13.42
C LYS A 101 19.09 19.93 -13.36
N GLU A 102 19.23 20.62 -12.23
CA GLU A 102 20.22 21.67 -12.04
C GLU A 102 21.60 21.09 -11.66
N GLU A 103 21.63 20.10 -10.78
CA GLU A 103 22.88 19.54 -10.24
C GLU A 103 23.49 18.44 -11.12
N ASP A 104 22.67 17.49 -11.61
CA ASP A 104 23.14 16.30 -12.33
C ASP A 104 22.09 15.80 -13.35
N SER A 105 22.21 16.32 -14.58
CA SER A 105 21.32 15.96 -15.69
C SER A 105 21.41 14.47 -16.06
N GLU A 106 22.55 13.81 -15.89
CA GLU A 106 22.67 12.38 -16.23
C GLU A 106 21.86 11.53 -15.24
N LEU A 107 21.92 11.87 -13.96
CA LEU A 107 21.15 11.18 -12.93
C LEU A 107 19.65 11.44 -13.10
N TYR A 108 19.27 12.66 -13.47
CA TYR A 108 17.89 13.00 -13.83
C TYR A 108 17.37 12.10 -14.96
N GLU A 109 18.12 11.95 -16.05
CA GLU A 109 17.72 11.11 -17.18
C GLU A 109 17.58 9.63 -16.79
N LYS A 110 18.51 9.11 -15.98
CA LYS A 110 18.48 7.73 -15.49
C LYS A 110 17.24 7.47 -14.61
N GLN A 111 17.02 8.31 -13.60
CA GLN A 111 15.95 8.09 -12.61
C GLN A 111 14.56 8.42 -13.17
N PHE A 112 14.43 9.48 -13.96
CA PHE A 112 13.15 9.98 -14.48
C PHE A 112 12.90 9.65 -15.95
N SER A 113 13.62 8.68 -16.51
CA SER A 113 13.47 8.23 -17.91
C SER A 113 12.02 8.02 -18.37
N ARG A 114 11.14 7.48 -17.52
CA ARG A 114 9.71 7.29 -17.84
C ARG A 114 8.92 8.60 -17.86
N TYR A 115 9.27 9.56 -17.01
CA TYR A 115 8.65 10.87 -16.98
C TYR A 115 9.01 11.64 -18.25
N ILE A 116 10.29 11.61 -18.64
CA ILE A 116 10.79 12.22 -19.88
C ILE A 116 10.07 11.61 -21.09
N LYS A 117 9.99 10.28 -21.18
CA LYS A 117 9.27 9.58 -22.27
C LYS A 117 7.80 9.97 -22.38
N ASN A 118 7.15 10.28 -21.27
CA ASN A 118 5.74 10.66 -21.22
C ASN A 118 5.52 12.19 -21.19
N GLY A 119 6.58 13.00 -21.29
CA GLY A 119 6.49 14.47 -21.22
C GLY A 119 6.02 15.03 -19.89
N ILE A 120 6.21 14.32 -18.78
CA ILE A 120 5.73 14.71 -17.44
C ILE A 120 6.79 15.56 -16.74
N THR A 121 6.44 16.79 -16.35
CA THR A 121 7.30 17.67 -15.54
C THR A 121 6.88 17.67 -14.06
N GLY A 122 7.73 18.25 -13.20
CA GLY A 122 7.48 18.32 -11.75
C GLY A 122 6.20 19.08 -11.41
N ASP A 123 5.93 20.20 -12.09
CA ASP A 123 4.77 21.05 -11.83
C ASP A 123 3.44 20.35 -12.16
N MET A 124 3.46 19.41 -13.12
CA MET A 124 2.27 18.65 -13.51
C MET A 124 1.87 17.58 -12.47
N LEU A 125 2.73 17.25 -11.50
CA LEU A 125 2.49 16.12 -10.59
C LEU A 125 1.28 16.32 -9.69
N GLU A 126 1.10 17.52 -9.12
CA GLU A 126 -0.04 17.79 -8.23
C GLU A 126 -1.36 17.59 -8.96
N ASP A 127 -1.46 18.11 -10.18
CA ASP A 127 -2.65 17.98 -11.03
C ASP A 127 -2.92 16.53 -11.45
N ILE A 128 -1.87 15.77 -11.78
CA ILE A 128 -2.00 14.34 -12.12
C ILE A 128 -2.63 13.58 -10.95
N TYR A 129 -2.13 13.77 -9.73
CA TYR A 129 -2.68 13.09 -8.55
C TYR A 129 -4.08 13.58 -8.19
N ALA A 130 -4.34 14.88 -8.27
CA ALA A 130 -5.67 15.45 -8.01
C ALA A 130 -6.71 14.90 -8.99
N ASN A 131 -6.37 14.80 -10.28
CA ASN A 131 -7.25 14.23 -11.30
C ASN A 131 -7.44 12.73 -11.11
N ALA A 132 -6.39 11.98 -10.73
CA ALA A 132 -6.52 10.57 -10.38
C ALA A 132 -7.50 10.36 -9.21
N HIS A 133 -7.44 11.19 -8.17
CA HIS A 133 -8.37 11.12 -7.04
C HIS A 133 -9.82 11.44 -7.44
N LYS A 134 -10.05 12.33 -8.40
CA LYS A 134 -11.39 12.60 -8.94
C LYS A 134 -11.89 11.40 -9.76
N ALA A 135 -11.04 10.85 -10.63
CA ALA A 135 -11.38 9.69 -11.47
C ALA A 135 -11.74 8.46 -10.65
N ILE A 136 -10.95 8.12 -9.61
CA ILE A 136 -11.22 6.98 -8.72
C ILE A 136 -12.55 7.14 -7.97
N ARG A 137 -12.92 8.38 -7.60
CA ARG A 137 -14.21 8.64 -6.94
C ARG A 137 -15.40 8.55 -7.90
N ALA A 138 -15.19 8.92 -9.17
CA ALA A 138 -16.21 8.84 -10.20
C ALA A 138 -16.51 7.38 -10.58
N ASP A 139 -15.46 6.58 -10.79
CA ASP A 139 -15.58 5.15 -11.07
C ASP A 139 -14.56 4.33 -10.26
N PRO A 140 -14.99 3.75 -9.12
CA PRO A 140 -14.13 2.88 -8.31
C PRO A 140 -14.12 1.43 -8.80
N SER A 141 -14.72 1.12 -9.95
CA SER A 141 -14.79 -0.26 -10.44
C SER A 141 -13.40 -0.80 -10.78
N PRO A 142 -13.09 -2.05 -10.39
CA PRO A 142 -11.82 -2.66 -10.75
C PRO A 142 -11.71 -2.85 -12.27
N ALA A 143 -10.62 -2.39 -12.86
CA ALA A 143 -10.31 -2.66 -14.26
C ALA A 143 -10.24 -4.19 -14.51
N PRO A 144 -10.63 -4.66 -15.71
CA PRO A 144 -10.56 -6.07 -16.05
C PRO A 144 -9.11 -6.56 -15.99
N LYS A 145 -8.90 -7.74 -15.40
CA LYS A 145 -7.59 -8.40 -15.40
C LYS A 145 -7.23 -8.81 -16.82
N SER A 146 -5.93 -8.90 -17.11
CA SER A 146 -5.47 -9.45 -18.38
C SER A 146 -6.02 -10.86 -18.59
N THR A 147 -6.45 -11.14 -19.81
CA THR A 147 -7.01 -12.44 -20.21
C THR A 147 -5.95 -13.50 -20.46
N VAL A 148 -4.67 -13.11 -20.41
CA VAL A 148 -3.54 -14.00 -20.69
C VAL A 148 -3.36 -14.97 -19.53
N ASP A 149 -3.62 -16.25 -19.78
CA ASP A 149 -3.32 -17.32 -18.84
C ASP A 149 -1.83 -17.70 -18.90
N TYR A 150 -1.02 -16.94 -18.16
CA TYR A 150 0.41 -17.22 -18.00
C TYR A 150 0.69 -18.61 -17.40
N LYS A 151 -0.24 -19.16 -16.61
CA LYS A 151 -0.08 -20.49 -16.02
C LYS A 151 -0.19 -21.58 -17.08
N ALA A 152 -1.13 -21.45 -18.02
CA ALA A 152 -1.21 -22.35 -19.17
C ALA A 152 0.03 -22.24 -20.08
N LEU A 153 0.48 -21.00 -20.35
CA LEU A 153 1.63 -20.75 -21.24
C LEU A 153 2.95 -21.27 -20.67
N TYR A 154 3.23 -20.98 -19.39
CA TYR A 154 4.54 -21.21 -18.78
C TYR A 154 4.56 -22.34 -17.75
N GLY A 155 3.41 -22.84 -17.30
CA GLY A 155 3.33 -23.92 -16.32
C GLY A 155 4.01 -25.21 -16.78
N LYS A 156 4.07 -25.45 -18.10
CA LYS A 156 4.80 -26.59 -18.69
C LYS A 156 6.33 -26.50 -18.54
N TYR A 157 6.88 -25.31 -18.28
CA TYR A 157 8.30 -25.07 -18.05
C TYR A 157 8.66 -24.91 -16.57
N ALA A 158 7.66 -24.72 -15.70
CA ALA A 158 7.88 -24.45 -14.28
C ALA A 158 8.55 -25.62 -13.55
N ASN A 159 8.21 -26.86 -13.92
CA ASN A 159 8.75 -28.05 -13.28
C ASN A 159 9.36 -28.99 -14.31
N LYS A 160 10.59 -29.45 -14.05
CA LYS A 160 11.15 -30.56 -14.80
C LYS A 160 10.26 -31.79 -14.58
N LYS A 161 9.84 -32.43 -15.67
CA LYS A 161 9.11 -33.69 -15.59
C LYS A 161 9.99 -34.72 -14.88
N PRO A 162 9.46 -35.49 -13.91
CA PRO A 162 10.23 -36.56 -13.28
C PRO A 162 10.64 -37.59 -14.33
N LEU A 163 11.86 -38.13 -14.23
CA LEU A 163 12.32 -39.17 -15.15
C LEU A 163 11.44 -40.42 -15.00
N THR A 164 11.12 -41.05 -16.14
CA THR A 164 10.44 -42.35 -16.17
C THR A 164 11.36 -43.46 -15.66
N TYR A 165 10.78 -44.62 -15.32
CA TYR A 165 11.56 -45.77 -14.85
C TYR A 165 12.60 -46.25 -15.88
N GLU A 166 12.22 -46.30 -17.16
CA GLU A 166 13.11 -46.68 -18.25
C GLU A 166 14.26 -45.70 -18.44
N GLN A 167 13.98 -44.38 -18.39
CA GLN A 167 15.02 -43.35 -18.46
C GLN A 167 15.98 -43.44 -17.27
N ARG A 168 15.49 -43.78 -16.07
CA ARG A 168 16.35 -44.04 -14.90
C ARG A 168 17.23 -45.27 -15.13
N LYS A 169 16.69 -46.35 -15.70
CA LYS A 169 17.42 -47.60 -15.99
C LYS A 169 18.51 -47.38 -17.05
N GLN A 170 18.19 -46.68 -18.13
CA GLN A 170 19.16 -46.28 -19.18
C GLN A 170 20.27 -45.42 -18.60
N ARG A 171 19.94 -44.40 -17.81
CA ARG A 171 20.93 -43.52 -17.16
C ARG A 171 21.88 -44.27 -16.23
N VAL A 172 21.40 -45.32 -15.55
CA VAL A 172 22.26 -46.20 -14.73
C VAL A 172 23.15 -47.07 -15.61
N ALA A 173 22.63 -47.64 -16.70
CA ALA A 173 23.42 -48.44 -17.64
C ALA A 173 24.52 -47.60 -18.33
N GLU A 174 24.18 -46.41 -18.82
CA GLU A 174 25.13 -45.45 -19.40
C GLU A 174 26.23 -45.07 -18.41
N LYS A 175 25.88 -44.79 -17.15
CA LYS A 175 26.86 -44.50 -16.10
C LYS A 175 27.80 -45.68 -15.84
N LYS A 176 27.28 -46.90 -15.81
CA LYS A 176 28.11 -48.11 -15.63
C LYS A 176 29.07 -48.32 -16.81
N ALA A 177 28.56 -48.18 -18.04
CA ALA A 177 29.38 -48.31 -19.24
C ALA A 177 30.48 -47.23 -19.32
N ALA A 178 30.15 -45.98 -18.98
CA ALA A 178 31.13 -44.88 -18.95
C ALA A 178 32.21 -45.05 -17.87
N MET A 179 31.89 -45.70 -16.74
CA MET A 179 32.87 -46.05 -15.72
C MET A 179 33.79 -47.18 -16.21
N ALA A 180 33.23 -48.23 -16.79
CA ALA A 180 34.00 -49.36 -17.33
C ALA A 180 34.91 -48.98 -18.51
N ALA A 181 34.56 -47.95 -19.29
CA ALA A 181 35.38 -47.43 -20.38
C ALA A 181 36.46 -46.44 -19.93
N ARG A 182 36.48 -46.05 -18.65
CA ARG A 182 37.51 -45.21 -18.03
C ARG A 182 38.58 -46.02 -17.30
N GLU A 183 38.32 -47.31 -17.08
CA GLU A 183 39.28 -48.32 -16.63
C GLU A 183 40.01 -48.92 -17.84
#